data_AF-A0A8X6FIT1-F1
#
_entry.id   AF-A0A8X6FIT1-F1
#
_cell.length_a   1.000
_cell.length_b   1.000
_cell.length_c   1.000
_cell.angle_alpha   90.00
_cell.angle_beta   90.00
_cell.angle_gamma   90.00
#
_symmetry.space_group_name_H-M   'P 1'
#
loop_
_entity.id
_entity.type
_entity.pdbx_description
1 polymer ?
#
loop_
_entity_poly.entity_id
_entity_poly.type
_entity_poly.pdbx_seq_one_letter_code
_entity_poly.pdbx_strand_id
1 'polypeptide(L)'
;MGTTYVDVKVGCHIFIIQNGVSLASNGTPLLFENYNAEQDCIECMDPVKKVMIQVQRNLKGEFPIVVGFAGTIHKFQGDTMDDDAIAMNFNGSRDLNLVYTALSRVKSINQIVALQL
;
A
#
# COMPACT_ATOMS: atom_id res chain seq x y z
N MET A 1 7.30 -25.87 -1.71
CA MET A 1 6.93 -24.49 -2.06
C MET A 1 6.04 -23.99 -0.95
N GLY A 2 6.51 -23.03 -0.14
CA GLY A 2 5.72 -22.52 0.98
C GLY A 2 4.65 -21.58 0.45
N THR A 3 3.39 -21.86 0.74
CA THR A 3 2.27 -20.99 0.36
C THR A 3 2.37 -19.71 1.20
N THR A 4 2.61 -18.58 0.55
CA THR A 4 2.65 -17.27 1.20
C THR A 4 1.21 -16.82 1.47
N TYR A 5 0.77 -16.87 2.72
CA TYR A 5 -0.54 -16.36 3.13
C TYR A 5 -0.42 -14.87 3.38
N VAL A 6 -1.26 -14.06 2.71
CA VAL A 6 -1.43 -12.66 3.06
C VAL A 6 -2.73 -12.56 3.86
N ASP A 7 -2.62 -12.42 5.18
CA ASP A 7 -3.76 -12.17 6.04
C ASP A 7 -4.21 -10.72 5.86
N VAL A 8 -5.28 -10.52 5.09
CA VAL A 8 -5.90 -9.21 4.86
C VAL A 8 -7.28 -9.21 5.49
N LYS A 9 -7.60 -8.16 6.23
CA LYS A 9 -8.95 -7.94 6.79
C LYS A 9 -9.74 -7.01 5.89
N VAL A 10 -11.06 -7.19 5.86
CA VAL A 10 -12.00 -6.27 5.19
C VAL A 10 -11.74 -4.84 5.61
N GLY A 11 -11.68 -3.92 4.65
CA GLY A 11 -11.38 -2.50 4.83
C GLY A 11 -9.88 -2.15 4.92
N CYS A 12 -8.97 -3.12 4.83
CA CYS A 12 -7.53 -2.81 4.77
C CYS A 12 -7.17 -2.11 3.45
N HIS A 13 -6.33 -1.08 3.54
CA HIS A 13 -5.65 -0.57 2.35
C HIS A 13 -4.65 -1.60 1.86
N ILE A 14 -4.63 -1.82 0.55
CA ILE A 14 -3.66 -2.66 -0.14
C ILE A 14 -3.13 -1.94 -1.36
N PHE A 15 -1.93 -2.28 -1.80
CA PHE A 15 -1.34 -1.80 -3.04
C PHE A 15 -1.12 -2.98 -3.98
N ILE A 16 -1.51 -2.81 -5.24
CA ILE A 16 -1.14 -3.75 -6.31
C ILE A 16 0.34 -3.57 -6.61
N ILE A 17 1.11 -4.66 -6.62
CA ILE A 17 2.57 -4.63 -6.89
C ILE A 17 2.96 -5.14 -8.27
N GLN A 18 1.98 -5.51 -9.11
CA GLN A 18 2.22 -6.05 -10.44
C GLN A 18 1.14 -5.63 -11.44
N ASN A 19 1.54 -5.25 -12.65
CA ASN A 19 0.61 -4.94 -13.74
C ASN A 19 0.03 -6.23 -14.38
N GLY A 20 -1.13 -6.11 -15.02
CA GLY A 20 -1.73 -7.18 -15.83
C GLY A 20 -2.50 -8.25 -15.05
N VAL A 21 -2.62 -8.09 -13.74
CA VAL A 21 -3.39 -8.97 -12.84
C VAL A 21 -4.72 -8.36 -12.39
N SER A 22 -4.98 -7.11 -12.79
CA SER A 22 -6.24 -6.41 -12.58
C SER A 22 -6.36 -5.26 -13.58
N LEU A 23 -7.48 -4.52 -13.53
CA LEU A 23 -7.67 -3.27 -14.26
C LEU A 23 -6.91 -2.07 -13.66
N ALA A 24 -6.36 -2.22 -12.45
CA ALA A 24 -5.55 -1.21 -11.79
C ALA A 24 -4.05 -1.43 -12.03
N SER A 25 -3.32 -0.32 -12.09
CA SER A 25 -1.88 -0.30 -12.29
C SER A 25 -1.12 -0.60 -10.99
N ASN A 26 0.13 -1.02 -11.11
CA ASN A 26 1.08 -1.13 -10.00
C ASN A 26 1.16 0.20 -9.22
N GLY A 27 1.13 0.11 -7.89
CA GLY A 27 1.09 1.24 -6.96
C GLY A 27 -0.30 1.79 -6.71
N THR A 28 -1.35 1.30 -7.38
CA THR A 28 -2.72 1.78 -7.12
C THR A 28 -3.18 1.34 -5.72
N PRO A 29 -3.57 2.29 -4.85
CA PRO A 29 -4.17 1.96 -3.55
C PRO A 29 -5.61 1.48 -3.74
N LEU A 30 -5.96 0.36 -3.09
CA LEU A 30 -7.30 -0.20 -3.08
C LEU A 30 -7.71 -0.57 -1.65
N LEU A 31 -9.02 -0.66 -1.41
CA LEU A 31 -9.58 -1.20 -0.17
C LEU A 31 -9.98 -2.65 -0.39
N PHE A 32 -9.45 -3.57 0.41
CA PHE A 32 -9.85 -4.97 0.34
C PHE A 32 -11.28 -5.15 0.87
N GLU A 33 -12.14 -5.79 0.10
CA GLU A 33 -13.54 -6.06 0.48
C GLU A 33 -13.75 -7.54 0.80
N ASN A 34 -13.37 -8.44 -0.12
CA ASN A 34 -13.63 -9.87 0.04
C ASN A 34 -12.69 -10.74 -0.82
N TYR A 35 -12.60 -12.03 -0.47
CA TYR A 35 -12.06 -13.06 -1.36
C TYR A 35 -13.21 -13.84 -2.02
N ASN A 36 -13.22 -13.85 -3.35
CA ASN A 36 -14.17 -14.60 -4.16
C ASN A 36 -13.57 -15.96 -4.53
N ALA A 37 -14.01 -17.01 -3.84
CA ALA A 37 -13.50 -18.36 -4.03
C ALA A 37 -13.92 -19.00 -5.37
N GLU A 38 -15.05 -18.58 -5.96
CA GLU A 38 -15.53 -19.13 -7.23
C GLU A 38 -14.65 -18.68 -8.41
N GLN A 39 -14.17 -17.45 -8.34
CA GLN A 39 -13.34 -16.83 -9.37
C GLN A 39 -11.84 -16.82 -9.01
N ASP A 40 -11.47 -17.33 -7.84
CA ASP A 40 -10.13 -17.25 -7.22
C ASP A 40 -9.50 -15.86 -7.33
N CYS A 41 -10.28 -14.83 -6.96
CA CYS A 41 -9.85 -13.44 -7.04
C CYS A 41 -10.14 -12.69 -5.74
N ILE A 42 -9.39 -11.63 -5.50
CA ILE A 42 -9.72 -10.67 -4.43
C ILE A 42 -10.51 -9.51 -5.02
N GLU A 43 -11.57 -9.15 -4.33
CA GLU A 43 -12.46 -8.04 -4.68
C GLU A 43 -12.07 -6.84 -3.84
N CYS A 44 -11.78 -5.73 -4.50
CA CYS A 44 -11.28 -4.52 -3.86
C CYS A 44 -12.02 -3.29 -4.39
N MET A 45 -12.26 -2.29 -3.54
CA MET A 45 -12.83 -1.02 -3.95
C MET A 45 -11.72 -0.01 -4.26
N ASP A 46 -11.78 0.63 -5.44
CA ASP A 46 -11.00 1.83 -5.71
C ASP A 46 -11.60 3.00 -4.90
N PRO A 47 -10.88 3.55 -3.91
CA PRO A 47 -11.43 4.57 -3.02
C PRO A 47 -11.70 5.90 -3.74
N VAL A 48 -11.05 6.16 -4.88
CA VAL A 48 -11.19 7.38 -5.67
C VAL A 48 -12.32 7.22 -6.68
N LYS A 49 -12.31 6.15 -7.46
CA LYS A 49 -13.29 5.91 -8.53
C LYS A 49 -14.59 5.28 -8.03
N LYS A 50 -14.61 4.74 -6.80
CA LYS A 50 -15.75 4.03 -6.19
C LYS A 50 -16.23 2.84 -7.04
N VAL A 51 -15.29 2.13 -7.67
CA VAL A 51 -15.58 0.94 -8.48
C VAL A 51 -14.94 -0.30 -7.86
N MET A 52 -15.57 -1.45 -8.06
CA MET A 52 -15.01 -2.74 -7.70
C MET A 52 -13.98 -3.19 -8.73
N ILE A 53 -12.83 -3.63 -8.24
CA ILE A 53 -11.70 -4.13 -9.01
C ILE A 53 -11.37 -5.52 -8.50
N GLN A 54 -11.29 -6.47 -9.43
CA GLN A 54 -10.87 -7.82 -9.15
C GLN A 54 -9.37 -7.96 -9.43
N VAL A 55 -8.63 -8.50 -8.47
CA VAL A 55 -7.20 -8.80 -8.63
C VAL A 55 -7.03 -10.32 -8.64
N GLN A 56 -6.38 -10.79 -9.69
CA GLN A 56 -6.11 -12.19 -9.95
C GLN A 56 -4.73 -12.59 -9.42
N ARG A 57 -4.50 -13.90 -9.26
CA ARG A 57 -3.16 -14.42 -8.98
C ARG A 57 -2.23 -14.18 -10.16
N ASN A 58 -0.95 -14.00 -9.86
CA ASN A 58 0.10 -13.97 -10.87
C ASN A 58 0.44 -15.40 -11.36
N LEU A 59 1.37 -15.51 -12.33
CA LEU A 59 1.83 -16.80 -12.87
C LEU A 59 2.48 -17.74 -11.83
N LYS A 60 2.81 -17.24 -10.64
CA LYS A 60 3.37 -18.02 -9.53
C LYS A 60 2.29 -18.50 -8.55
N GLY A 61 1.02 -18.18 -8.80
CA GLY A 61 -0.09 -18.53 -7.92
C GLY A 61 -0.24 -17.64 -6.69
N GLU A 62 0.36 -16.44 -6.69
CA GLU A 62 0.30 -15.50 -5.56
C GLU A 62 -0.55 -14.29 -5.93
N PHE A 63 -1.29 -13.73 -4.96
CA PHE A 63 -1.91 -12.42 -5.15
C PHE A 63 -0.83 -11.34 -5.07
N PRO A 64 -0.61 -10.56 -6.14
CA PRO A 64 0.44 -9.55 -6.18
C PRO A 64 -0.03 -8.26 -5.49
N ILE A 65 -0.25 -8.37 -4.19
CA ILE A 65 -0.65 -7.26 -3.33
C ILE A 65 0.26 -7.13 -2.12
N VAL A 66 0.31 -5.94 -1.55
CA VAL A 66 0.91 -5.70 -0.22
C VAL A 66 -0.05 -4.88 0.62
N VAL A 67 -0.05 -5.10 1.93
CA VAL A 67 -0.91 -4.33 2.84
C VAL A 67 -0.33 -2.93 3.03
N GLY A 68 -1.18 -1.92 2.84
CA GLY A 68 -0.82 -0.50 2.79
C GLY A 68 -0.80 0.22 4.13
N PHE A 69 -0.63 -0.48 5.26
CA PHE A 69 -0.59 0.16 6.58
C PHE A 69 0.68 0.98 6.84
N ALA A 70 1.80 0.58 6.25
CA ALA A 70 3.07 1.28 6.34
C ALA A 70 3.98 0.87 5.18
N GLY A 71 4.69 1.83 4.60
CA GLY A 71 5.77 1.58 3.66
C GLY A 71 7.09 2.12 4.21
N THR A 72 8.21 1.56 3.74
CA THR A 72 9.53 2.13 4.07
C THR A 72 9.73 3.44 3.31
N ILE A 73 10.56 4.33 3.84
CA ILE A 73 10.90 5.62 3.20
C ILE A 73 11.35 5.40 1.75
N HIS A 74 12.13 4.34 1.49
CA HIS A 74 12.59 3.95 0.15
C HIS A 74 11.45 3.68 -0.85
N LYS A 75 10.30 3.17 -0.40
CA LYS A 75 9.16 2.85 -1.26
C LYS A 75 8.36 4.07 -1.68
N PHE A 76 8.48 5.17 -0.94
CA PHE A 76 7.82 6.44 -1.23
C PHE A 76 8.76 7.47 -1.87
N GLN A 77 9.98 7.08 -2.24
CA GLN A 77 10.92 7.98 -2.89
C GLN A 77 10.37 8.44 -4.25
N GLY A 78 10.22 9.75 -4.41
CA GLY A 78 9.65 10.37 -5.62
C GLY A 78 8.18 10.76 -5.50
N ASP A 79 7.46 10.23 -4.50
CA ASP A 79 6.06 10.57 -4.28
C ASP A 79 5.88 11.87 -3.51
N THR A 80 4.74 12.53 -3.68
CA THR A 80 4.27 13.60 -2.81
C THR A 80 2.94 13.15 -2.21
N MET A 81 2.84 13.18 -0.89
CA MET A 81 1.65 12.73 -0.17
C MET A 81 0.71 13.91 0.09
N ASP A 82 -0.57 13.66 -0.19
CA ASP A 82 -1.63 14.66 -0.09
C ASP A 82 -2.51 14.47 1.16
N ASP A 83 -2.19 13.47 1.98
CA ASP A 83 -2.93 13.13 3.21
C ASP A 83 -2.80 14.22 4.28
N ASP A 84 -3.88 14.45 5.03
CA ASP A 84 -3.94 15.46 6.10
C ASP A 84 -2.97 15.17 7.24
N ALA A 85 -2.67 13.88 7.50
CA ALA A 85 -1.76 13.44 8.55
C ALA A 85 -0.97 12.21 8.09
N ILE A 86 0.35 12.31 8.18
CA ILE A 86 1.32 11.29 7.78
C ILE A 86 2.12 10.91 9.02
N ALA A 87 1.87 9.70 9.50
CA ALA A 87 2.57 9.14 10.64
C ALA A 87 3.98 8.72 10.23
N MET A 88 5.00 9.36 10.80
CA MET A 88 6.40 9.03 10.55
C MET A 88 7.03 8.41 11.79
N ASN A 89 7.58 7.21 11.63
CA ASN A 89 8.38 6.56 12.65
C ASN A 89 9.85 6.55 12.20
N PHE A 90 10.69 7.30 12.91
CA PHE A 90 12.14 7.37 12.67
C PHE A 90 12.95 6.44 13.56
N ASN A 91 12.31 5.54 14.33
CA ASN A 91 13.01 4.63 15.22
C ASN A 91 14.04 3.79 14.43
N GLY A 92 15.30 3.84 14.87
CA GLY A 92 16.44 3.17 14.22
C GLY A 92 17.04 3.90 13.01
N SER A 93 16.46 5.02 12.55
CA SER A 93 17.03 5.79 11.44
C SER A 93 18.23 6.62 11.91
N ARG A 94 19.44 6.21 11.51
CA ARG A 94 20.68 6.94 11.79
C ARG A 94 21.18 7.76 10.60
N ASP A 95 20.55 7.60 9.44
CA ASP A 95 20.91 8.31 8.22
C ASP A 95 20.05 9.58 8.09
N LEU A 96 20.71 10.73 8.20
CA LEU A 96 20.10 12.05 8.04
C LEU A 96 19.44 12.22 6.66
N ASN A 97 19.99 11.60 5.61
CA ASN A 97 19.45 11.71 4.26
C ASN A 97 18.11 10.98 4.14
N LEU A 98 17.94 9.86 4.85
CA LEU A 98 16.67 9.14 4.90
C LEU A 98 15.59 9.94 5.64
N VAL A 99 15.96 10.57 6.76
CA VAL A 99 15.04 11.45 7.50
C VAL A 99 14.60 12.62 6.62
N TYR A 100 15.54 13.29 5.95
CA TYR A 100 15.24 14.36 5.01
C TYR A 100 14.32 13.89 3.87
N THR A 101 14.61 12.72 3.30
CA THR A 101 13.80 12.15 2.22
C THR A 101 12.36 11.93 2.65
N ALA A 102 12.12 11.38 3.85
CA ALA A 102 10.78 11.20 4.39
C ALA A 102 10.05 12.53 4.61
N LEU A 103 10.73 13.51 5.22
CA LEU A 103 10.15 14.83 5.47
C LEU A 103 9.84 15.58 4.17
N SER A 104 10.61 15.36 3.11
CA SER A 104 10.35 15.96 1.79
C SER A 104 9.12 15.39 1.07
N ARG A 105 8.48 14.33 1.60
CA ARG A 105 7.27 13.76 0.99
C ARG A 105 6.00 14.54 1.34
N VAL A 106 6.04 15.38 2.38
CA VAL A 106 4.90 16.19 2.82
C VAL A 106 4.96 17.60 2.26
N LYS A 107 3.80 18.25 2.12
CA LYS A 107 3.69 19.64 1.64
C LYS A 107 3.78 20.65 2.78
N SER A 108 3.43 20.25 4.00
CA SER A 108 3.42 21.12 5.17
C SER A 108 3.83 20.37 6.43
N ILE A 109 4.47 21.08 7.36
CA ILE A 109 4.87 20.55 8.66
C ILE A 109 3.65 20.05 9.47
N ASN A 110 2.47 20.63 9.25
CA ASN A 110 1.25 20.25 9.95
C ASN A 110 0.75 18.85 9.57
N GLN A 111 1.20 18.31 8.42
CA GLN A 111 0.89 16.93 8.03
C GLN A 111 1.75 15.92 8.80
N ILE A 112 2.83 16.34 9.48
CA ILE A 112 3.76 15.40 10.11
C ILE A 112 3.25 15.02 11.49
N VAL A 113 2.95 13.74 11.68
CA VAL A 113 2.71 13.15 13.00
C VAL A 113 3.92 12.28 13.36
N ALA A 114 4.80 12.81 14.20
CA ALA A 114 5.94 12.05 14.70
C ALA A 114 5.47 11.02 15.72
N LEU A 115 5.74 9.74 15.46
CA LEU A 115 5.47 8.66 16.39
C LEU A 115 6.72 8.34 17.21
N GLN A 116 6.56 8.26 18.53
CA GLN A 116 7.54 7.69 19.43
C GLN A 116 7.00 6.35 19.91
N LEU A 117 7.62 5.26 19.45
CA LEU A 117 7.31 3.89 19.85
C LEU A 117 8.41 3.35 20.76
#